data_AF-A0A0T5VM46-F1
#
_entry.id   AF-A0A0T5VM46-F1
#
_cell.length_a   1.000
_cell.length_b   1.000
_cell.length_c   1.000
_cell.angle_alpha   90.00
_cell.angle_beta   90.00
_cell.angle_gamma   90.00
#
_symmetry.space_group_name_H-M   'P 1'
#
loop_
_entity.id
_entity.type
_entity.pdbx_description
1 polymer ?
#
loop_
_entity_poly.entity_id
_entity_poly.type
_entity_poly.pdbx_seq_one_letter_code
_entity_poly.pdbx_strand_id
1 'polypeptide(L)'
;MPIPSLSETDLEAYRNDLSNPEKSTGTLFITLTGLYQRFAGNEQLLANFEYASELHSLENNYASKKEYYNKEIAELKRQFKQLDNRIIAAEQKLRHGIPDDLMVMDKIIAEQESIVEDQEKLNNAESSIVEQVRIIDIAYGKDLQKLEQQQSNRNTPLNIKFSAFNEQIKQAEKRITLKASAISIIAIIGIPLIIDMSLVSLGLPALSKNTNNLIFTHYTFLITLILVELFLAEKIRSRISRMLSISYLKDSLGTLQNLLLDNKKQISKVESNHNISISEFVKQNYTT
;
A
#
# COMPACT_ATOMS: atom_id res chain seq x y z
N MET A 1 -11.22 -1.00 -16.40
CA MET A 1 -10.84 0.37 -16.03
C MET A 1 -10.20 0.33 -14.64
N PRO A 2 -9.07 1.00 -14.40
CA PRO A 2 -8.48 1.05 -13.06
C PRO A 2 -9.49 1.68 -12.10
N ILE A 3 -9.63 1.07 -10.92
CA ILE A 3 -10.50 1.56 -9.87
C ILE A 3 -9.88 2.88 -9.36
N PRO A 4 -10.60 4.02 -9.38
CA PRO A 4 -10.05 5.28 -8.93
C PRO A 4 -9.69 5.20 -7.44
N SER A 5 -8.53 5.76 -7.07
CA SER A 5 -8.06 5.84 -5.69
C SER A 5 -9.10 6.47 -4.77
N LEU A 6 -9.12 6.03 -3.52
CA LEU A 6 -10.00 6.59 -2.49
C LEU A 6 -9.56 8.01 -2.14
N SER A 7 -10.52 8.94 -2.11
CA SER A 7 -10.32 10.33 -1.70
C SER A 7 -11.12 10.67 -0.43
N GLU A 8 -10.79 11.80 0.20
CA GLU A 8 -11.55 12.29 1.36
C GLU A 8 -13.00 12.65 0.98
N THR A 9 -13.20 13.19 -0.23
CA THR A 9 -14.53 13.50 -0.76
C THR A 9 -15.43 12.27 -0.86
N ASP A 10 -14.86 11.09 -1.13
CA ASP A 10 -15.63 9.84 -1.15
C ASP A 10 -16.08 9.42 0.26
N LEU A 11 -15.23 9.65 1.27
CA LEU A 11 -15.54 9.35 2.67
C LEU A 11 -16.58 10.32 3.22
N GLU A 12 -16.54 11.59 2.80
CA GLU A 12 -17.56 12.59 3.13
C GLU A 12 -18.90 12.27 2.46
N ALA A 13 -18.89 11.88 1.18
CA ALA A 13 -20.09 11.45 0.49
C ALA A 13 -20.75 10.25 1.20
N TYR A 14 -19.93 9.29 1.66
CA TYR A 14 -20.44 8.15 2.43
C TYR A 14 -20.96 8.55 3.82
N ARG A 15 -20.32 9.51 4.50
CA ARG A 15 -20.82 10.06 5.77
C ARG A 15 -22.20 10.72 5.60
N ASN A 16 -22.42 11.40 4.48
CA ASN A 16 -23.73 11.98 4.15
C ASN A 16 -24.77 10.89 3.91
N ASP A 17 -24.41 9.82 3.19
CA ASP A 17 -25.28 8.66 2.97
C ASP A 17 -25.65 7.93 4.28
N LEU A 18 -24.71 7.81 5.23
CA LEU A 18 -24.99 7.28 6.58
C LEU A 18 -25.96 8.14 7.38
N SER A 19 -26.05 9.43 7.06
CA SER A 19 -26.96 10.37 7.72
C SER A 19 -28.34 10.42 7.05
N ASN A 20 -28.46 9.98 5.79
CA ASN A 20 -29.73 9.95 5.07
C ASN A 20 -30.57 8.70 5.41
N PRO A 21 -31.68 8.82 6.17
CA PRO A 21 -32.48 7.69 6.63
C PRO A 21 -33.16 6.90 5.50
N GLU A 22 -33.29 7.46 4.31
CA GLU A 22 -33.94 6.82 3.15
C GLU A 22 -33.03 5.84 2.42
N LYS A 23 -31.71 5.91 2.64
CA LYS A 23 -30.75 4.97 2.03
C LYS A 23 -30.93 3.57 2.62
N SER A 24 -30.97 2.58 1.73
CA SER A 24 -31.05 1.17 2.14
C SER A 24 -29.76 0.71 2.81
N THR A 25 -29.88 -0.10 3.86
CA THR A 25 -28.73 -0.68 4.57
C THR A 25 -27.83 -1.50 3.63
N GLY A 26 -28.41 -2.29 2.71
CA GLY A 26 -27.64 -3.07 1.74
C GLY A 26 -26.81 -2.19 0.81
N THR A 27 -27.36 -1.07 0.33
CA THR A 27 -26.59 -0.09 -0.45
C THR A 27 -25.41 0.46 0.35
N LEU A 28 -25.61 0.76 1.64
CA LEU A 28 -24.54 1.27 2.51
C LEU A 28 -23.40 0.26 2.70
N PHE A 29 -23.70 -1.05 2.80
CA PHE A 29 -22.67 -2.11 2.87
C PHE A 29 -21.92 -2.30 1.55
N ILE A 30 -22.64 -2.25 0.41
CA ILE A 30 -22.04 -2.32 -0.92
C ILE A 30 -21.08 -1.15 -1.14
N THR A 31 -21.52 0.07 -0.82
CA THR A 31 -20.67 1.26 -0.96
C THR A 31 -19.44 1.18 -0.04
N LEU A 32 -19.60 0.75 1.22
CA LEU A 32 -18.47 0.55 2.13
C LEU A 32 -17.44 -0.43 1.56
N THR A 33 -17.90 -1.56 1.04
CA THR A 33 -17.03 -2.55 0.39
C THR A 33 -16.26 -1.94 -0.77
N GLY A 34 -16.94 -1.15 -1.61
CA GLY A 34 -16.31 -0.41 -2.71
C GLY A 34 -15.25 0.58 -2.23
N LEU A 35 -15.48 1.29 -1.13
CA LEU A 35 -14.49 2.22 -0.56
C LEU A 35 -13.24 1.50 -0.05
N TYR A 36 -13.38 0.35 0.59
CA TYR A 36 -12.25 -0.49 1.00
C TYR A 36 -11.45 -1.04 -0.20
N GLN A 37 -12.13 -1.41 -1.29
CA GLN A 37 -11.47 -1.82 -2.53
C GLN A 37 -10.68 -0.66 -3.16
N ARG A 38 -11.25 0.55 -3.17
CA ARG A 38 -10.55 1.76 -3.63
C ARG A 38 -9.33 2.07 -2.76
N PHE A 39 -9.45 1.91 -1.45
CA PHE A 39 -8.31 2.08 -0.53
C PHE A 39 -7.20 1.05 -0.76
N ALA A 40 -7.53 -0.18 -1.15
CA ALA A 40 -6.51 -1.16 -1.57
C ALA A 40 -5.66 -0.64 -2.73
N GLY A 41 -6.27 0.11 -3.65
CA GLY A 41 -5.55 0.81 -4.71
C GLY A 41 -4.57 1.87 -4.19
N ASN A 42 -4.94 2.64 -3.16
CA ASN A 42 -4.05 3.62 -2.53
C ASN A 42 -2.84 2.96 -1.86
N GLU A 43 -3.04 1.83 -1.19
CA GLU A 43 -1.97 1.09 -0.53
C GLU A 43 -1.03 0.41 -1.54
N GLN A 44 -1.58 -0.11 -2.66
CA GLN A 44 -0.74 -0.60 -3.76
C GLN A 44 0.08 0.53 -4.39
N LEU A 45 -0.54 1.70 -4.59
CA LEU A 45 0.16 2.88 -5.10
C LEU A 45 1.32 3.28 -4.19
N LEU A 46 1.09 3.33 -2.87
CA LEU A 46 2.13 3.59 -1.87
C LEU A 46 3.25 2.55 -1.95
N ALA A 47 2.92 1.25 -2.01
CA ALA A 47 3.92 0.19 -2.11
C ALA A 47 4.78 0.31 -3.38
N ASN A 48 4.16 0.63 -4.52
CA ASN A 48 4.87 0.86 -5.77
C ASN A 48 5.75 2.12 -5.71
N PHE A 49 5.24 3.19 -5.11
CA PHE A 49 5.97 4.45 -4.97
C PHE A 49 7.20 4.31 -4.06
N GLU A 50 7.06 3.62 -2.93
CA GLU A 50 8.17 3.31 -2.03
C GLU A 50 9.27 2.52 -2.75
N TYR A 51 8.88 1.44 -3.43
CA TYR A 51 9.82 0.62 -4.20
C TYR A 51 10.56 1.43 -5.26
N ALA A 52 9.83 2.20 -6.07
CA ALA A 52 10.42 3.00 -7.13
C ALA A 52 11.36 4.10 -6.59
N SER A 53 10.99 4.72 -5.49
CA SER A 53 11.80 5.77 -4.85
C SER A 53 13.10 5.20 -4.26
N GLU A 54 13.01 4.04 -3.59
CA GLU A 54 14.17 3.34 -3.06
C GLU A 54 15.08 2.81 -4.18
N LEU A 55 14.50 2.24 -5.25
CA LEU A 55 15.25 1.78 -6.42
C LEU A 55 16.01 2.93 -7.08
N HIS A 56 15.34 4.06 -7.35
CA HIS A 56 15.96 5.23 -7.96
C HIS A 56 17.09 5.80 -7.07
N SER A 57 16.89 5.81 -5.75
CA SER A 57 17.95 6.21 -4.81
C SER A 57 19.15 5.26 -4.84
N LEU A 58 18.90 3.95 -4.93
CA LEU A 58 19.94 2.93 -5.00
C LEU A 58 20.73 3.02 -6.30
N GLU A 59 20.04 3.17 -7.44
CA GLU A 59 20.63 3.35 -8.77
C GLU A 59 21.49 4.61 -8.84
N ASN A 60 21.01 5.74 -8.30
CA ASN A 60 21.77 6.99 -8.28
C ASN A 60 23.03 6.89 -7.41
N ASN A 61 22.95 6.23 -6.26
CA ASN A 61 24.11 5.99 -5.40
C ASN A 61 25.14 5.10 -6.10
N TYR A 62 24.68 4.01 -6.73
CA TYR A 62 25.54 3.13 -7.52
C TYR A 62 26.20 3.86 -8.69
N ALA A 63 25.43 4.61 -9.48
CA ALA A 63 25.93 5.39 -10.60
C ALA A 63 26.98 6.43 -10.16
N SER A 64 26.72 7.16 -9.07
CA SER A 64 27.64 8.15 -8.52
C SER A 64 28.96 7.52 -8.09
N LYS A 65 28.90 6.38 -7.38
CA LYS A 65 30.10 5.62 -6.99
C LYS A 65 30.85 5.11 -8.20
N LYS A 66 30.15 4.54 -9.19
CA LYS A 66 30.77 4.01 -10.41
C LYS A 66 31.44 5.12 -11.23
N GLU A 67 30.83 6.30 -11.30
CA GLU A 67 31.42 7.46 -11.95
C GLU A 67 32.73 7.90 -11.25
N TYR A 68 32.76 7.92 -9.91
CA TYR A 68 33.97 8.22 -9.14
C TYR A 68 35.11 7.27 -9.50
N TYR A 69 34.90 5.96 -9.44
CA TYR A 69 35.96 4.99 -9.76
C TYR A 69 36.32 4.97 -11.24
N ASN A 70 35.37 5.22 -12.15
CA ASN A 70 35.68 5.38 -13.58
C ASN A 70 36.65 6.54 -13.83
N LYS A 71 36.52 7.64 -13.08
CA LYS A 71 37.47 8.77 -13.15
C LYS A 71 38.84 8.36 -12.62
N GLU A 72 38.91 7.64 -11.49
CA GLU A 72 40.19 7.16 -10.97
C GLU A 72 40.88 6.16 -11.92
N ILE A 73 40.13 5.25 -12.54
CA ILE A 73 40.67 4.31 -13.56
C ILE A 73 41.21 5.09 -14.77
N ALA A 74 40.51 6.14 -15.22
CA ALA A 74 40.97 6.97 -16.32
C ALA A 74 42.29 7.68 -15.99
N GLU A 75 42.44 8.15 -14.75
CA GLU A 75 43.67 8.77 -14.27
C GLU A 75 44.81 7.75 -14.14
N LEU A 76 44.56 6.55 -13.59
CA LEU A 76 45.54 5.47 -13.57
C LEU A 76 46.03 5.12 -14.97
N LYS A 77 45.13 4.99 -15.94
CA LYS A 77 45.50 4.72 -17.35
C LYS A 77 46.40 5.82 -17.92
N ARG A 78 46.19 7.07 -17.53
CA ARG A 78 47.05 8.20 -17.92
C ARG A 78 48.44 8.07 -17.28
N GLN A 79 48.51 7.71 -16.01
CA GLN A 79 49.77 7.50 -15.29
C GLN A 79 50.56 6.31 -15.85
N PHE A 80 49.90 5.18 -16.14
CA PHE A 80 50.52 4.05 -16.83
C PHE A 80 51.10 4.45 -18.18
N LYS A 81 50.37 5.22 -19.00
CA LYS A 81 50.88 5.72 -20.29
C LYS A 81 52.11 6.62 -20.12
N GLN A 82 52.16 7.43 -19.06
CA GLN A 82 53.34 8.26 -18.76
C GLN A 82 54.53 7.40 -18.35
N LEU A 83 54.32 6.36 -17.54
CA LEU A 83 55.35 5.40 -17.16
C LEU A 83 55.86 4.61 -18.37
N ASP A 84 54.97 4.17 -19.26
CA ASP A 84 55.32 3.44 -20.47
C ASP A 84 56.22 4.30 -21.39
N ASN A 85 55.92 5.59 -21.53
CA ASN A 85 56.80 6.53 -22.23
C ASN A 85 58.16 6.69 -21.55
N ARG A 86 58.22 6.68 -20.21
CA ARG A 86 59.50 6.72 -19.45
C ARG A 86 60.32 5.46 -19.66
N ILE A 87 59.66 4.29 -19.65
CA ILE A 87 60.28 2.98 -19.95
C ILE A 87 60.89 3.01 -21.34
N ILE A 88 60.11 3.36 -22.37
CA ILE A 88 60.59 3.44 -23.76
C ILE A 88 61.79 4.40 -23.87
N ALA A 89 61.75 5.56 -23.20
CA ALA A 89 62.86 6.50 -23.20
C ALA A 89 64.11 5.95 -22.50
N ALA A 90 63.96 5.22 -21.39
CA ALA A 90 65.07 4.56 -20.70
C ALA A 90 65.67 3.42 -21.56
N GLU A 91 64.83 2.60 -22.19
CA GLU A 91 65.26 1.54 -23.11
C GLU A 91 65.99 2.09 -24.34
N GLN A 92 65.51 3.20 -24.91
CA GLN A 92 66.21 3.89 -25.99
C GLN A 92 67.59 4.36 -25.54
N LYS A 93 67.72 4.97 -24.36
CA LYS A 93 69.03 5.40 -23.83
C LYS A 93 70.00 4.24 -23.69
N LEU A 94 69.53 3.07 -23.24
CA LEU A 94 70.34 1.85 -23.15
C LEU A 94 70.74 1.28 -24.53
N ARG A 95 69.84 1.34 -25.52
CA ARG A 95 70.12 0.86 -26.89
C ARG A 95 71.16 1.70 -27.63
N HIS A 96 71.37 2.96 -27.27
CA HIS A 96 72.40 3.82 -27.88
C HIS A 96 73.82 3.56 -27.34
N GLY A 97 73.98 2.57 -26.44
CA GLY A 97 75.26 2.13 -25.89
C GLY A 97 75.28 2.25 -24.35
N ILE A 98 76.00 1.33 -23.69
CA ILE A 98 76.28 1.47 -22.25
C ILE A 98 77.26 2.65 -22.12
N PRO A 99 76.95 3.68 -21.32
CA PRO A 99 77.86 4.79 -21.13
C PRO A 99 79.20 4.31 -20.54
N ASP A 100 80.32 4.78 -21.07
CA ASP A 100 81.65 4.51 -20.49
C ASP A 100 81.86 5.24 -19.15
N ASP A 101 81.01 6.22 -18.84
CA ASP A 101 81.01 7.00 -17.60
C ASP A 101 80.12 6.35 -16.52
N LEU A 102 80.75 5.92 -15.42
CA LEU A 102 80.10 5.37 -14.23
C LEU A 102 79.00 6.28 -13.66
N MET A 103 79.18 7.61 -13.69
CA MET A 103 78.16 8.53 -13.18
C MET A 103 76.87 8.52 -14.01
N VAL A 104 77.00 8.30 -15.33
CA VAL A 104 75.85 8.20 -16.24
C VAL A 104 75.18 6.84 -16.07
N MET A 105 75.96 5.79 -15.81
CA MET A 105 75.45 4.45 -15.52
C MET A 105 74.62 4.43 -14.22
N ASP A 106 75.13 5.01 -13.12
CA ASP A 106 74.41 5.12 -11.85
C ASP A 106 73.10 5.89 -11.99
N LYS A 107 73.08 6.94 -12.82
CA LYS A 107 71.86 7.72 -13.10
C LYS A 107 70.82 6.92 -13.88
N ILE A 108 71.23 6.03 -14.78
CA ILE A 108 70.32 5.15 -15.52
C ILE A 108 69.76 4.08 -14.58
N ILE A 109 70.59 3.50 -13.71
CA ILE A 109 70.15 2.50 -12.72
C ILE A 109 69.12 3.12 -11.76
N ALA A 110 69.41 4.31 -11.21
CA ALA A 110 68.47 5.00 -10.33
C ALA A 110 67.13 5.33 -11.01
N GLU A 111 67.14 5.69 -12.31
CA GLU A 111 65.90 5.89 -13.08
C GLU A 111 65.14 4.57 -13.29
N GLN A 112 65.83 3.46 -13.55
CA GLN A 112 65.18 2.14 -13.68
C GLN A 112 64.58 1.67 -12.36
N GLU A 113 65.28 1.84 -11.24
CA GLU A 113 64.76 1.53 -9.91
C GLU A 113 63.52 2.38 -9.60
N SER A 114 63.54 3.69 -9.91
CA SER A 114 62.38 4.57 -9.78
C SER A 114 61.21 4.14 -10.66
N ILE A 115 61.47 3.72 -11.91
CA ILE A 115 60.43 3.23 -12.82
C ILE A 115 59.78 1.96 -12.26
N VAL A 116 60.57 1.02 -11.72
CA VAL A 116 60.06 -0.22 -11.12
C VAL A 116 59.21 0.08 -9.88
N GLU A 117 59.66 0.99 -9.02
CA GLU A 117 58.90 1.40 -7.84
C GLU A 117 57.56 2.06 -8.22
N ASP A 118 57.57 2.94 -9.22
CA ASP A 118 56.36 3.58 -9.74
C ASP A 118 55.42 2.56 -10.40
N GLN A 119 55.96 1.56 -11.09
CA GLN A 119 55.17 0.47 -11.67
C GLN A 119 54.47 -0.37 -10.59
N GLU A 120 55.18 -0.72 -9.53
CA GLU A 120 54.62 -1.48 -8.41
C GLU A 120 53.51 -0.70 -7.71
N LYS A 121 53.72 0.61 -7.49
CA LYS A 121 52.69 1.50 -6.93
C LYS A 121 51.44 1.58 -7.81
N LEU A 122 51.60 1.73 -9.13
CA LEU A 122 50.49 1.79 -10.07
C LEU A 122 49.73 0.45 -10.15
N ASN A 123 50.43 -0.68 -10.15
CA ASN A 123 49.81 -2.01 -10.13
C ASN A 123 49.01 -2.24 -8.83
N ASN A 124 49.56 -1.84 -7.69
CA ASN A 124 48.86 -1.94 -6.40
C ASN A 124 47.62 -1.04 -6.37
N ALA A 125 47.71 0.17 -6.92
CA ALA A 125 46.58 1.08 -7.04
C ALA A 125 45.48 0.52 -7.98
N GLU A 126 45.87 -0.04 -9.14
CA GLU A 126 44.92 -0.70 -10.05
C GLU A 126 44.19 -1.86 -9.36
N SER A 127 44.94 -2.75 -8.70
CA SER A 127 44.36 -3.89 -7.98
C SER A 127 43.38 -3.44 -6.90
N SER A 128 43.73 -2.38 -6.15
CA SER A 128 42.86 -1.80 -5.13
C SER A 128 41.56 -1.25 -5.74
N ILE A 129 41.64 -0.48 -6.81
CA ILE A 129 40.47 0.11 -7.46
C ILE A 129 39.55 -0.96 -8.06
N VAL A 130 40.12 -1.99 -8.71
CA VAL A 130 39.34 -3.11 -9.26
C VAL A 130 38.58 -3.83 -8.14
N GLU A 131 39.21 -4.06 -6.99
CA GLU A 131 38.53 -4.68 -5.85
C GLU A 131 37.45 -3.76 -5.26
N GLN A 132 37.67 -2.45 -5.19
CA GLN A 132 36.63 -1.51 -4.74
C GLN A 132 35.41 -1.49 -5.67
N VAL A 133 35.61 -1.49 -6.98
CA VAL A 133 34.52 -1.59 -7.97
C VAL A 133 33.75 -2.89 -7.78
N ARG A 134 34.45 -4.01 -7.58
CA ARG A 134 33.83 -5.31 -7.31
C ARG A 134 32.99 -5.31 -6.03
N ILE A 135 33.50 -4.70 -4.95
CA ILE A 135 32.76 -4.56 -3.69
C ILE A 135 31.46 -3.78 -3.91
N ILE A 136 31.50 -2.71 -4.71
CA ILE A 136 30.33 -1.88 -5.03
C ILE A 136 29.31 -2.63 -5.85
N ASP A 137 29.75 -3.38 -6.88
CA ASP A 137 28.85 -4.20 -7.69
C ASP A 137 28.16 -5.29 -6.86
N ILE A 138 28.91 -5.94 -5.95
CA ILE A 138 28.36 -6.94 -5.03
C ILE A 138 27.37 -6.31 -4.04
N ALA A 139 27.71 -5.14 -3.48
CA ALA A 139 26.83 -4.43 -2.55
C ALA A 139 25.53 -4.01 -3.22
N TYR A 140 25.61 -3.43 -4.42
CA TYR A 140 24.44 -3.06 -5.21
C TYR A 140 23.56 -4.27 -5.52
N GLY A 141 24.14 -5.40 -5.95
CA GLY A 141 23.39 -6.63 -6.21
C GLY A 141 22.67 -7.16 -4.97
N LYS A 142 23.32 -7.10 -3.79
CA LYS A 142 22.70 -7.51 -2.51
C LYS A 142 21.56 -6.58 -2.08
N ASP A 143 21.78 -5.27 -2.21
CA ASP A 143 20.77 -4.27 -1.84
C ASP A 143 19.56 -4.35 -2.77
N LEU A 144 19.77 -4.60 -4.07
CA LEU A 144 18.70 -4.81 -5.05
C LEU A 144 17.87 -6.06 -4.72
N GLN A 145 18.52 -7.20 -4.45
CA GLN A 145 17.81 -8.42 -4.05
C GLN A 145 17.00 -8.24 -2.77
N LYS A 146 17.55 -7.50 -1.80
CA LYS A 146 16.84 -7.18 -0.56
C LYS A 146 15.60 -6.32 -0.84
N LEU A 147 15.72 -5.34 -1.72
CA LEU A 147 14.62 -4.47 -2.12
C LEU A 147 13.50 -5.26 -2.84
N GLU A 148 13.85 -6.13 -3.78
CA GLU A 148 12.90 -7.02 -4.46
C GLU A 148 12.20 -7.97 -3.48
N GLN A 149 12.95 -8.53 -2.52
CA GLN A 149 12.39 -9.39 -1.49
C GLN A 149 11.42 -8.61 -0.57
N GLN A 150 11.76 -7.36 -0.21
CA GLN A 150 10.87 -6.48 0.57
C GLN A 150 9.59 -6.17 -0.19
N GLN A 151 9.65 -5.92 -1.50
CA GLN A 151 8.48 -5.70 -2.34
C GLN A 151 7.57 -6.94 -2.37
N SER A 152 8.13 -8.12 -2.58
CA SER A 152 7.40 -9.40 -2.57
C SER A 152 6.74 -9.69 -1.22
N ASN A 153 7.49 -9.48 -0.14
CA ASN A 153 7.02 -9.64 1.24
C ASN A 153 5.92 -8.65 1.62
N ARG A 154 5.78 -7.51 0.91
CA ARG A 154 4.74 -6.52 1.16
C ARG A 154 3.47 -6.75 0.35
N ASN A 155 3.60 -7.16 -0.91
CA ASN A 155 2.45 -7.39 -1.79
C ASN A 155 1.58 -8.57 -1.33
N THR A 156 2.18 -9.63 -0.77
CA THR A 156 1.44 -10.82 -0.35
C THR A 156 0.51 -10.55 0.86
N PRO A 157 0.98 -9.91 1.95
CA PRO A 157 0.12 -9.55 3.08
C PRO A 157 -0.96 -8.52 2.74
N LEU A 158 -0.71 -7.59 1.81
CA LEU A 158 -1.67 -6.58 1.39
C LEU A 158 -2.96 -7.23 0.85
N ASN A 159 -2.83 -8.18 -0.07
CA ASN A 159 -3.98 -8.88 -0.66
C ASN A 159 -4.78 -9.67 0.39
N ILE A 160 -4.09 -10.34 1.31
CA ILE A 160 -4.73 -11.10 2.40
C ILE A 160 -5.49 -10.16 3.34
N LYS A 161 -4.89 -9.01 3.72
CA LYS A 161 -5.49 -8.02 4.60
C LYS A 161 -6.79 -7.45 4.02
N PHE A 162 -6.82 -7.12 2.73
CA PHE A 162 -8.03 -6.59 2.08
C PHE A 162 -9.11 -7.66 1.87
N SER A 163 -8.72 -8.90 1.58
CA SER A 163 -9.66 -10.03 1.55
C SER A 163 -10.35 -10.20 2.91
N ALA A 164 -9.57 -10.14 4.00
CA ALA A 164 -10.10 -10.23 5.36
C ALA A 164 -11.08 -9.10 5.69
N PHE A 165 -10.80 -7.85 5.30
CA PHE A 165 -11.75 -6.75 5.48
C PHE A 165 -13.06 -6.97 4.73
N ASN A 166 -12.99 -7.38 3.47
CA ASN A 166 -14.18 -7.67 2.67
C ASN A 166 -15.01 -8.82 3.27
N GLU A 167 -14.35 -9.85 3.80
CA GLU A 167 -15.02 -10.95 4.46
C GLU A 167 -15.70 -10.51 5.76
N GLN A 168 -15.02 -9.71 6.58
CA GLN A 168 -15.60 -9.16 7.82
C GLN A 168 -16.84 -8.32 7.54
N ILE A 169 -16.83 -7.49 6.50
CA ILE A 169 -17.98 -6.66 6.10
C ILE A 169 -19.15 -7.56 5.67
N LYS A 170 -18.89 -8.59 4.84
CA LYS A 170 -19.93 -9.56 4.42
C LYS A 170 -20.52 -10.34 5.59
N GLN A 171 -19.68 -10.78 6.53
CA GLN A 171 -20.13 -11.48 7.72
C GLN A 171 -20.98 -10.56 8.62
N ALA A 172 -20.58 -9.29 8.77
CA ALA A 172 -21.34 -8.29 9.51
C ALA A 172 -22.71 -8.02 8.86
N GLU A 173 -22.75 -7.82 7.53
CA GLU A 173 -23.99 -7.64 6.77
C GLU A 173 -24.95 -8.82 6.96
N LYS A 174 -24.45 -10.05 6.81
CA LYS A 174 -25.25 -11.27 7.01
C LYS A 174 -25.79 -11.37 8.44
N ARG A 175 -24.94 -11.11 9.44
CA ARG A 175 -25.33 -11.17 10.86
C ARG A 175 -26.39 -10.12 11.19
N ILE A 176 -26.23 -8.89 10.69
CA ILE A 176 -27.18 -7.81 10.92
C ILE A 176 -28.50 -8.09 10.22
N THR A 177 -28.47 -8.57 8.97
CA THR A 177 -29.67 -8.95 8.22
C THR A 177 -30.46 -10.04 8.96
N LEU A 178 -29.78 -11.09 9.45
CA LEU A 178 -30.42 -12.15 10.22
C LEU A 178 -31.05 -11.64 11.53
N LYS A 179 -30.31 -10.81 12.29
CA LYS A 179 -30.83 -10.19 13.53
C LYS A 179 -32.02 -9.29 13.23
N ALA A 180 -31.94 -8.49 12.18
CA ALA A 180 -33.01 -7.59 11.77
C ALA A 180 -34.26 -8.39 11.41
N SER A 181 -34.14 -9.47 10.63
CA SER A 181 -35.27 -10.36 10.33
C SER A 181 -35.88 -10.96 11.59
N ALA A 182 -35.07 -11.50 12.51
CA ALA A 182 -35.57 -12.09 13.75
C ALA A 182 -36.30 -11.07 14.65
N ILE A 183 -35.73 -9.89 14.85
CA ILE A 183 -36.34 -8.83 15.67
C ILE A 183 -37.60 -8.26 14.98
N SER A 184 -37.59 -8.18 13.65
CA SER A 184 -38.75 -7.71 12.87
C SER A 184 -39.95 -8.63 13.02
N ILE A 185 -39.75 -9.95 13.11
CA ILE A 185 -40.83 -10.91 13.36
C ILE A 185 -41.53 -10.59 14.69
N ILE A 186 -40.77 -10.28 15.75
CA ILE A 186 -41.32 -9.91 17.05
C ILE A 186 -42.15 -8.62 16.93
N ALA A 187 -41.67 -7.62 16.19
CA ALA A 187 -42.40 -6.37 15.98
C ALA A 187 -43.67 -6.57 15.11
N ILE A 188 -43.58 -7.36 14.04
CA ILE A 188 -44.68 -7.64 13.11
C ILE A 188 -45.81 -8.42 13.81
N ILE A 189 -45.47 -9.38 14.67
CA ILE A 189 -46.46 -10.15 15.46
C ILE A 189 -46.92 -9.35 16.69
N GLY A 190 -46.03 -8.56 17.29
CA GLY A 190 -46.30 -7.78 18.49
C GLY A 190 -47.32 -6.65 18.28
N ILE A 191 -47.31 -5.98 17.13
CA ILE A 191 -48.26 -4.89 16.82
C ILE A 191 -49.71 -5.39 16.83
N PRO A 192 -50.09 -6.46 16.10
CA PRO A 192 -51.42 -7.07 16.21
C PRO A 192 -51.80 -7.49 17.63
N LEU A 193 -50.87 -8.08 18.40
CA LEU A 193 -51.13 -8.50 19.79
C LEU A 193 -51.45 -7.31 20.72
N ILE A 194 -50.73 -6.18 20.57
CA ILE A 194 -50.98 -4.97 21.37
C ILE A 194 -52.34 -4.36 21.00
N ILE A 195 -52.69 -4.35 19.72
CA ILE A 195 -53.99 -3.85 19.23
C ILE A 195 -55.12 -4.70 19.81
N ASP A 196 -54.99 -6.03 19.75
CA ASP A 196 -55.96 -6.94 20.36
C ASP A 196 -56.10 -6.71 21.86
N MET A 197 -55.00 -6.59 22.62
CA MET A 197 -55.06 -6.30 24.06
C MET A 197 -55.72 -4.96 24.37
N SER A 198 -55.48 -3.94 23.55
CA SER A 198 -56.09 -2.62 23.70
C SER A 198 -57.60 -2.68 23.49
N LEU A 199 -58.06 -3.48 22.52
CA LEU A 199 -59.49 -3.71 22.29
C LEU A 199 -60.15 -4.48 23.46
N VAL A 200 -59.43 -5.42 24.12
CA VAL A 200 -59.89 -6.04 25.39
C VAL A 200 -60.17 -4.97 26.43
N SER A 201 -59.21 -4.05 26.62
CA SER A 201 -59.29 -3.04 27.67
C SER A 201 -60.43 -2.03 27.47
N LEU A 202 -60.89 -1.87 26.23
CA LEU A 202 -62.01 -1.00 25.84
C LEU A 202 -63.38 -1.70 25.93
N GLY A 203 -63.44 -2.93 26.45
CA GLY A 203 -64.70 -3.67 26.66
C GLY A 203 -65.25 -4.34 25.40
N LEU A 204 -64.51 -4.33 24.29
CA LEU A 204 -64.80 -5.18 23.14
C LEU A 204 -64.35 -6.61 23.47
N PRO A 205 -65.10 -7.64 23.01
CA PRO A 205 -64.83 -9.02 23.40
C PRO A 205 -63.44 -9.39 22.90
N ALA A 206 -62.52 -9.62 23.84
CA ALA A 206 -61.18 -10.02 23.51
C ALA A 206 -60.65 -11.08 24.48
N LEU A 207 -59.93 -12.03 23.88
CA LEU A 207 -59.30 -13.29 24.31
C LEU A 207 -59.80 -14.11 25.51
N SER A 208 -60.69 -13.66 26.41
CA SER A 208 -60.97 -14.41 27.64
C SER A 208 -62.41 -14.46 28.14
N LYS A 209 -63.40 -13.78 27.54
CA LYS A 209 -64.79 -13.81 28.07
C LYS A 209 -65.88 -13.79 26.99
N ASN A 210 -65.99 -14.87 26.21
CA ASN A 210 -67.26 -15.49 25.78
C ASN A 210 -66.98 -16.47 24.63
N THR A 211 -67.39 -17.72 24.79
CA THR A 211 -67.25 -18.79 23.79
C THR A 211 -67.98 -18.48 22.47
N ASN A 212 -68.93 -17.56 22.44
CA ASN A 212 -69.62 -17.13 21.21
C ASN A 212 -68.91 -16.01 20.42
N ASN A 213 -67.90 -15.33 21.00
CA ASN A 213 -67.16 -14.23 20.34
C ASN A 213 -65.72 -14.58 19.94
N LEU A 214 -65.31 -15.84 20.13
CA LEU A 214 -63.95 -16.32 19.83
C LEU A 214 -63.56 -16.09 18.36
N ILE A 215 -64.54 -16.17 17.46
CA ILE A 215 -64.38 -16.00 16.02
C ILE A 215 -64.01 -14.55 15.66
N PHE A 216 -64.69 -13.55 16.23
CA PHE A 216 -64.44 -12.13 15.93
C PHE A 216 -63.08 -11.63 16.40
N THR A 217 -62.59 -12.16 17.52
CA THR A 217 -61.24 -11.90 18.04
C THR A 217 -60.13 -12.39 17.12
N HIS A 218 -60.25 -13.59 16.58
CA HIS A 218 -59.26 -14.11 15.63
C HIS A 218 -59.26 -13.34 14.32
N TYR A 219 -60.41 -12.82 13.87
CA TYR A 219 -60.47 -11.97 12.69
C TYR A 219 -59.75 -10.63 12.89
N THR A 220 -59.86 -10.01 14.06
CA THR A 220 -59.19 -8.72 14.32
C THR A 220 -57.67 -8.89 14.34
N PHE A 221 -57.17 -9.93 15.01
CA PHE A 221 -55.76 -10.31 14.95
C PHE A 221 -55.29 -10.53 13.51
N LEU A 222 -55.99 -11.38 12.75
CA LEU A 222 -55.60 -11.76 11.39
C LEU A 222 -55.65 -10.58 10.42
N ILE A 223 -56.70 -9.75 10.48
CA ILE A 223 -56.82 -8.54 9.67
C ILE A 223 -55.67 -7.58 9.97
N THR A 224 -55.39 -7.35 11.26
CA THR A 224 -54.31 -6.47 11.68
C THR A 224 -52.94 -7.00 11.27
N LEU A 225 -52.72 -8.32 11.40
CA LEU A 225 -51.49 -8.98 10.94
C LEU A 225 -51.30 -8.83 9.43
N ILE A 226 -52.36 -9.05 8.63
CA ILE A 226 -52.32 -8.89 7.17
C ILE A 226 -52.01 -7.43 6.80
N LEU A 227 -52.65 -6.46 7.45
CA LEU A 227 -52.41 -5.04 7.21
C LEU A 227 -50.97 -4.64 7.59
N VAL A 228 -50.45 -5.13 8.72
CA VAL A 228 -49.07 -4.88 9.13
C VAL A 228 -48.09 -5.50 8.13
N GLU A 229 -48.31 -6.73 7.69
CA GLU A 229 -47.44 -7.38 6.70
C GLU A 229 -47.43 -6.64 5.36
N LEU A 230 -48.60 -6.20 4.87
CA LEU A 230 -48.70 -5.51 3.58
C LEU A 230 -48.18 -4.07 3.60
N PHE A 231 -48.40 -3.32 4.69
CA PHE A 231 -48.12 -1.87 4.70
C PHE A 231 -46.92 -1.46 5.57
N LEU A 232 -46.55 -2.24 6.59
CA LEU A 232 -45.60 -1.82 7.62
C LEU A 232 -44.38 -2.73 7.76
N ALA A 233 -44.46 -4.02 7.40
CA ALA A 233 -43.37 -4.98 7.62
C ALA A 233 -42.06 -4.54 6.97
N GLU A 234 -42.10 -4.03 5.74
CA GLU A 234 -40.88 -3.57 5.06
C GLU A 234 -40.27 -2.33 5.73
N LYS A 235 -41.10 -1.38 6.19
CA LYS A 235 -40.62 -0.22 6.95
C LYS A 235 -40.03 -0.63 8.30
N ILE A 236 -40.63 -1.60 8.97
CA ILE A 236 -40.15 -2.17 10.24
C ILE A 236 -38.80 -2.85 10.02
N ARG A 237 -38.70 -3.73 9.03
CA ARG A 237 -37.46 -4.44 8.66
C ARG A 237 -36.34 -3.46 8.30
N SER A 238 -36.63 -2.47 7.46
CA SER A 238 -35.66 -1.45 7.06
C SER A 238 -35.17 -0.59 8.24
N ARG A 239 -36.08 -0.14 9.11
CA ARG A 239 -35.71 0.65 10.31
C ARG A 239 -34.86 -0.16 11.29
N ILE A 240 -35.25 -1.40 11.59
CA ILE A 240 -34.49 -2.26 12.51
C ILE A 240 -33.12 -2.59 11.90
N SER A 241 -33.08 -2.94 10.61
CA SER A 241 -31.83 -3.19 9.89
C SER A 241 -30.89 -2.00 9.97
N ARG A 242 -31.40 -0.78 9.75
CA ARG A 242 -30.61 0.44 9.85
C ARG A 242 -30.14 0.74 11.27
N MET A 243 -31.00 0.57 12.26
CA MET A 243 -30.64 0.76 13.67
C MET A 243 -29.50 -0.17 14.09
N LEU A 244 -29.53 -1.42 13.64
CA LEU A 244 -28.52 -2.42 13.97
C LEU A 244 -27.22 -2.23 13.17
N SER A 245 -27.29 -1.69 11.95
CA SER A 245 -26.12 -1.50 11.09
C SER A 245 -25.36 -0.21 11.33
N ILE A 246 -26.03 0.87 11.76
CA ILE A 246 -25.45 2.21 11.72
C ILE A 246 -24.18 2.36 12.57
N SER A 247 -24.10 1.69 13.74
CA SER A 247 -22.91 1.74 14.58
C SER A 247 -21.72 1.10 13.86
N TYR A 248 -21.91 -0.12 13.36
CA TYR A 248 -20.87 -0.84 12.63
C TYR A 248 -20.37 -0.04 11.42
N LEU A 249 -21.27 0.50 10.60
CA LEU A 249 -20.91 1.26 9.41
C LEU A 249 -20.16 2.56 9.75
N LYS A 250 -20.51 3.23 10.86
CA LYS A 250 -19.77 4.41 11.36
C LYS A 250 -18.38 4.03 11.86
N ASP A 251 -18.26 2.93 12.61
CA ASP A 251 -16.97 2.46 13.14
C ASP A 251 -16.03 2.02 12.01
N SER A 252 -16.56 1.31 11.00
CA SER A 252 -15.82 0.94 9.80
C SER A 252 -15.40 2.16 8.98
N LEU A 253 -16.27 3.18 8.84
CA LEU A 253 -15.90 4.44 8.20
C LEU A 253 -14.75 5.15 8.95
N GLY A 254 -14.84 5.22 10.29
CA GLY A 254 -13.78 5.81 11.11
C GLY A 254 -12.45 5.06 10.97
N THR A 255 -12.50 3.73 10.90
CA THR A 255 -11.32 2.89 10.63
C THR A 255 -10.72 3.22 9.26
N LEU A 256 -11.55 3.31 8.22
CA LEU A 256 -11.10 3.63 6.87
C LEU A 256 -10.51 5.05 6.76
N GLN A 257 -11.06 6.01 7.50
CA GLN A 257 -10.51 7.37 7.60
C GLN A 257 -9.11 7.38 8.21
N ASN A 258 -8.92 6.67 9.32
CA ASN A 258 -7.60 6.56 9.96
C ASN A 258 -6.58 5.89 9.03
N LEU A 259 -6.99 4.82 8.34
CA LEU A 259 -6.14 4.15 7.35
C LEU A 259 -5.75 5.09 6.19
N LEU A 260 -6.68 5.90 5.69
CA LEU A 260 -6.37 6.88 4.64
C LEU A 260 -5.41 7.96 5.12
N LEU A 261 -5.58 8.46 6.35
CA LEU A 261 -4.66 9.44 6.95
C LEU A 261 -3.25 8.88 7.11
N ASP A 262 -3.13 7.64 7.58
CA ASP A 262 -1.83 6.99 7.75
C ASP A 262 -1.16 6.67 6.40
N ASN A 263 -1.94 6.30 5.38
CA ASN A 263 -1.44 6.17 4.01
C ASN A 263 -0.87 7.50 3.50
N LYS A 264 -1.59 8.62 3.66
CA LYS A 264 -1.10 9.96 3.29
C LYS A 264 0.18 10.35 4.03
N LYS A 265 0.26 10.10 5.34
CA LYS A 265 1.48 10.35 6.12
C LYS A 265 2.67 9.54 5.61
N GLN A 266 2.45 8.28 5.24
CA GLN A 266 3.50 7.44 4.66
C GLN A 266 3.95 7.98 3.30
N ILE A 267 3.03 8.37 2.43
CA ILE A 267 3.37 9.05 1.16
C ILE A 267 4.28 10.26 1.44
N SER A 268 3.85 11.18 2.30
CA SER A 268 4.65 12.38 2.60
C SER A 268 6.02 12.07 3.21
N LYS A 269 6.13 11.00 4.00
CA LYS A 269 7.41 10.53 4.52
C LYS A 269 8.34 10.09 3.39
N VAL A 270 7.84 9.33 2.43
CA VAL A 270 8.61 8.85 1.27
C VAL A 270 9.03 10.01 0.39
N GLU A 271 8.11 10.96 0.14
CA GLU A 271 8.42 12.19 -0.58
C GLU A 271 9.56 12.97 0.09
N SER A 272 9.51 13.11 1.42
CA SER A 272 10.55 13.82 2.17
C SER A 272 11.90 13.09 2.20
N ASN A 273 11.88 11.76 2.20
CA ASN A 273 13.11 10.96 2.25
C ASN A 273 13.84 10.92 0.91
N HIS A 274 13.09 10.90 -0.19
CA HIS A 274 13.64 10.70 -1.53
C HIS A 274 13.59 11.95 -2.42
N ASN A 275 12.96 13.04 -1.97
CA ASN A 275 12.74 14.27 -2.75
C ASN A 275 12.05 14.04 -4.11
N ILE A 276 11.17 13.04 -4.18
CA ILE A 276 10.36 12.71 -5.37
C ILE A 276 8.90 12.89 -4.98
N SER A 277 8.10 13.59 -5.79
CA SER A 277 6.66 13.72 -5.48
C SER A 277 5.86 12.52 -6.00
N ILE A 278 4.82 12.13 -5.26
CA ILE A 278 3.87 11.09 -5.71
C ILE A 278 3.19 11.50 -7.02
N SER A 279 3.00 12.81 -7.22
CA SER A 279 2.32 13.36 -8.39
C SER A 279 3.14 13.20 -9.68
N GLU A 280 4.47 13.31 -9.59
CA GLU A 280 5.38 13.06 -10.70
C GLU A 280 5.47 11.56 -10.99
N PHE A 281 5.54 10.73 -9.94
CA PHE A 281 5.54 9.28 -10.08
C PHE A 281 4.29 8.77 -10.82
N VAL A 282 3.11 9.25 -10.45
CA VAL A 282 1.85 8.86 -11.10
C VAL A 282 1.81 9.28 -12.57
N LYS A 283 2.27 10.50 -12.90
CA LYS A 283 2.36 10.96 -14.30
C LYS A 283 3.31 10.09 -15.13
N GLN A 284 4.46 9.71 -14.60
CA GLN A 284 5.42 8.91 -15.36
C GLN A 284 4.93 7.47 -15.61
N ASN A 285 4.15 6.89 -14.69
CA ASN A 285 3.78 5.48 -14.75
C ASN A 285 2.35 5.20 -15.25
N TYR A 286 1.48 6.20 -15.34
CA TYR A 286 0.05 6.01 -15.69
C TYR A 286 -0.47 6.89 -16.84
N THR A 287 0.39 7.63 -17.56
CA THR A 287 0.01 8.36 -18.79
C THR A 287 0.55 7.75 -20.10
N THR A 288 0.89 6.46 -20.11
CA THR A 288 1.08 5.65 -21.34
C THR A 288 -0.14 4.81 -21.66
#